data_AF-A0A8R1ETF5-F1
#
_entry.id   AF-A0A8R1ETF5-F1
#
_cell.length_a   1.000
_cell.length_b   1.000
_cell.length_c   1.000
_cell.angle_alpha   90.00
_cell.angle_beta   90.00
_cell.angle_gamma   90.00
#
_symmetry.space_group_name_H-M   'P 1'
#
loop_
_entity.id
_entity.type
_entity.pdbx_description
1 polymer ?
#
loop_
_entity_poly.entity_id
_entity_poly.type
_entity_poly.pdbx_seq_one_letter_code
_entity_poly.pdbx_strand_id
1 'polypeptide(L)' 'MWEELERRLKGVRASNANQKFAQLEAFWKSIPMTVVQTLLDSMPCRCQAVIDAKGYPTKYYITFYSYIPFVFDLR' A
#
# COMPACT_ATOMS: atom_id res chain seq x y z
N MET A 1 0.78 0.14 3.07
CA MET A 1 1.38 -1.17 2.71
C MET A 1 1.31 -1.41 1.21
N TRP A 2 0.13 -1.42 0.60
CA TRP A 2 0.00 -1.60 -0.86
C TRP A 2 0.76 -0.55 -1.69
N GLU A 3 0.71 0.72 -1.31
CA GLU A 3 1.53 1.78 -1.92
C GLU A 3 3.04 1.49 -1.88
N GLU A 4 3.55 0.92 -0.79
CA GLU A 4 4.98 0.63 -0.65
C GLU A 4 5.39 -0.53 -1.55
N LEU A 5 4.52 -1.55 -1.70
CA LEU A 5 4.72 -2.62 -2.67
C LEU A 5 4.72 -2.08 -4.09
N GLU A 6 3.75 -1.21 -4.44
CA GLU A 6 3.67 -0.58 -5.76
C GLU A 6 4.90 0.26 -6.04
N ARG A 7 5.34 1.08 -5.07
CA ARG A 7 6.56 1.89 -5.18
C ARG A 7 7.80 1.03 -5.45
N ARG A 8 7.91 -0.14 -4.80
CA ARG A 8 9.03 -1.08 -4.99
C ARG A 8 8.94 -1.85 -6.31
N LEU A 9 7.73 -2.19 -6.74
CA LEU A 9 7.44 -2.90 -7.99
C LEU A 9 7.40 -1.98 -9.21
N LYS A 10 7.45 -0.67 -9.01
CA LYS A 10 7.42 0.32 -10.09
C LYS A 10 8.59 0.08 -11.03
N GLY A 11 8.28 -0.30 -12.28
CA GLY A 11 9.27 -0.60 -13.32
C GLY A 11 9.68 -2.06 -13.43
N VAL A 12 9.26 -2.93 -12.50
CA VAL A 12 9.43 -4.38 -12.62
C VAL A 12 8.31 -4.94 -13.48
N ARG A 13 8.67 -5.52 -14.64
CA ARG A 13 7.71 -6.17 -15.54
C ARG A 13 7.62 -7.66 -15.25
N ALA A 14 6.39 -8.18 -15.22
CA ALA A 14 6.11 -9.60 -15.22
C ALA A 14 5.46 -9.97 -16.56
N SER A 15 5.88 -11.10 -17.14
CA SER A 15 5.36 -11.59 -18.41
C SER A 15 4.11 -12.45 -18.24
N ASN A 16 3.87 -12.98 -17.03
CA ASN A 16 2.71 -13.79 -16.69
C ASN A 16 2.29 -13.59 -15.22
N ALA A 17 1.08 -14.05 -14.87
CA ALA A 17 0.51 -13.90 -13.54
C ALA A 17 1.36 -14.58 -12.45
N ASN A 18 1.91 -15.76 -12.73
CA ASN A 18 2.75 -16.49 -11.76
C ASN A 18 4.03 -15.72 -11.44
N GLN A 19 4.64 -15.09 -12.45
CA GLN A 19 5.81 -14.24 -12.28
C GLN A 19 5.46 -12.96 -11.49
N LYS A 20 4.30 -12.35 -11.75
CA LYS A 20 3.79 -11.19 -11.00
C LYS A 20 3.60 -11.54 -9.52
N PHE A 21 3.01 -12.71 -9.25
CA PHE A 21 2.81 -13.21 -7.89
C PHE A 21 4.13 -13.53 -7.18
N ALA A 22 5.05 -14.23 -7.84
CA ALA A 22 6.37 -14.55 -7.27
C ALA A 22 7.17 -13.27 -6.93
N GLN A 23 7.09 -12.25 -7.78
CA GLN A 23 7.70 -10.94 -7.51
C GLN A 23 7.04 -10.27 -6.29
N LEU A 24 5.71 -10.21 -6.25
CA LEU A 24 4.96 -9.66 -5.11
C LEU A 24 5.33 -10.36 -3.80
N GLU A 25 5.38 -11.68 -3.79
CA GLU A 25 5.74 -12.48 -2.61
C GLU A 25 7.18 -12.22 -2.17
N ALA A 26 8.12 -12.18 -3.10
CA ALA A 26 9.52 -11.87 -2.80
C ALA A 26 9.68 -10.47 -2.19
N PHE A 27 9.03 -9.46 -2.80
CA PHE A 27 9.08 -8.11 -2.27
C PHE A 27 8.39 -8.00 -0.91
N TRP A 28 7.24 -8.65 -0.72
CA TRP A 28 6.53 -8.70 0.56
C TRP A 28 7.42 -9.26 1.68
N LYS A 29 8.09 -10.39 1.44
CA LYS A 29 9.02 -11.00 2.40
C LYS A 29 10.25 -10.14 2.68
N SER A 30 10.65 -9.30 1.72
CA SER A 30 11.79 -8.38 1.86
C SER A 30 11.44 -7.05 2.55
N ILE A 31 10.17 -6.78 2.89
CA ILE A 31 9.80 -5.53 3.54
C ILE A 31 10.42 -5.53 4.95
N PRO A 32 11.31 -4.56 5.26
CA PRO A 32 11.87 -4.48 6.59
C PRO A 32 10.77 -4.08 7.57
N MET A 33 10.80 -4.68 8.76
CA MET A 33 9.82 -4.42 9.82
C MET A 33 9.73 -2.94 10.22
N THR A 34 10.78 -2.17 9.97
CA THR A 34 10.80 -0.71 10.20
C THR A 34 9.71 0.03 9.41
N VAL A 35 9.34 -0.45 8.23
CA VAL A 35 8.24 0.13 7.44
C VAL A 35 6.90 -0.10 8.12
N VAL A 36 6.68 -1.31 8.66
CA VAL A 36 5.46 -1.64 9.41
C VAL A 36 5.38 -0.81 10.68
N GLN A 37 6.50 -0.70 11.41
CA GLN A 37 6.58 0.09 12.62
C GLN A 37 6.29 1.58 12.34
N THR A 38 6.93 2.16 11.32
CA THR A 38 6.69 3.55 10.91
C THR A 38 5.23 3.79 10.52
N LEU A 39 4.59 2.81 9.86
CA LEU A 39 3.18 2.91 9.52
C LEU A 39 2.30 2.93 10.77
N LEU A 40 2.54 2.03 11.71
CA LEU A 40 1.83 1.96 13.00
C LEU A 40 2.05 3.24 13.81
N ASP A 41 3.28 3.71 13.91
CA ASP A 41 3.64 4.95 14.63
C ASP A 41 2.95 6.17 14.03
N SER A 42 2.67 6.15 12.71
CA SER A 42 1.95 7.23 12.04
C SER A 42 0.43 7.20 12.25
N MET A 43 -0.14 6.09 12.73
CA MET A 43 -1.60 5.92 12.86
C MET A 43 -2.26 6.95 13.79
N PRO A 44 -1.72 7.23 15.01
CA PRO A 44 -2.30 8.25 15.89
C PRO A 44 -2.38 9.62 15.21
N CYS A 45 -1.32 10.04 14.49
CA CYS A 45 -1.30 11.31 13.77
C CYS A 45 -2.32 11.36 12.62
N ARG A 46 -2.56 10.23 11.94
CA ARG A 46 -3.58 10.15 10.87
C ARG A 46 -4.98 10.27 11.45
N CYS A 47 -5.26 9.57 12.55
CA CYS A 47 -6.54 9.65 13.24
C CYS A 47 -6.79 11.08 13.74
N GLN A 48 -5.77 11.73 14.32
CA GLN A 48 -5.87 13.12 14.75
C GLN A 48 -6.18 14.06 13.58
N ALA A 49 -5.51 13.88 12.44
CA ALA A 49 -5.79 14.69 11.26
C ALA A 49 -7.25 14.56 10.77
N VAL A 50 -7.85 13.36 10.88
CA VAL A 50 -9.27 13.14 10.54
C VAL A 50 -10.19 13.81 11.54
N ILE A 51 -9.85 13.78 12.82
CA ILE A 51 -10.60 14.48 13.89
C ILE A 51 -10.56 16.00 13.64
N ASP A 52 -9.39 16.56 13.37
CA ASP A 52 -9.20 17.98 13.09
C ASP A 52 -9.94 18.40 11.81
N ALA A 53 -9.95 17.52 10.80
CA ALA A 53 -10.71 17.67 9.58
C ALA A 53 -12.21 17.37 9.75
N LYS A 54 -12.72 17.12 10.96
CA LYS A 54 -14.14 16.82 11.24
C LYS A 54 -14.70 15.66 10.38
N GLY A 55 -13.87 14.66 10.11
CA GLY A 55 -14.24 13.51 9.28
C GLY A 55 -14.12 13.74 7.77
N TYR A 56 -13.72 14.92 7.31
CA TYR A 56 -13.42 15.14 5.89
C TYR A 56 -12.13 14.44 5.46
N PRO A 57 -11.98 14.13 4.16
CA PRO A 57 -10.77 13.52 3.62
C PRO A 57 -9.52 14.34 3.98
N THR A 58 -8.50 13.65 4.47
CA THR A 58 -7.18 14.24 4.77
C THR A 58 -6.16 13.80 3.72
N LYS A 59 -4.93 14.32 3.78
CA LYS A 59 -3.82 13.91 2.91
C LYS A 59 -3.51 12.40 2.92
N TYR A 60 -4.01 11.67 3.91
CA TYR A 60 -3.83 10.23 4.07
C TYR A 60 -5.00 9.41 3.53
N TYR A 61 -6.03 10.07 3.00
CA TYR A 61 -7.16 9.44 2.34
C TYR A 61 -6.71 8.92 0.97
N ILE A 62 -6.01 7.78 1.01
CA ILE A 62 -5.63 7.06 -0.19
C ILE A 62 -6.81 6.19 -0.58
N THR A 63 -7.21 6.36 -1.83
CA THR A 63 -8.31 5.72 -2.54
C THR A 63 -8.25 4.20 -2.40
N PHE A 64 -8.87 3.63 -1.37
CA PHE A 64 -9.03 2.17 -1.28
C PHE A 64 -9.63 1.59 -2.58
N TYR A 65 -10.50 2.37 -3.23
CA TYR A 65 -11.09 2.06 -4.54
C TYR A 65 -10.09 2.02 -5.70
N SER A 66 -8.95 2.71 -5.65
CA SER A 66 -7.93 2.63 -6.72
C SER A 66 -7.14 1.32 -6.69
N TYR A 67 -7.13 0.63 -5.54
CA TYR A 67 -6.39 -0.62 -5.34
C TYR A 67 -7.24 -1.88 -5.57
N ILE A 68 -8.57 -1.77 -5.64
CA ILE A 68 -9.47 -2.90 -5.93
C ILE A 68 -9.07 -3.66 -7.22
N PRO A 69 -8.76 -2.99 -8.35
CA PRO A 69 -8.35 -3.70 -9.57
C PRO A 69 -7.03 -4.47 -9.40
N PHE A 70 -6.12 -3.99 -8.54
CA PHE A 70 -4.83 -4.62 -8.30
C PHE A 70 -4.92 -5.81 -7.34
N VAL A 71 -5.75 -5.70 -6.30
CA VAL A 71 -5.94 -6.74 -5.28
C VAL A 71 -6.80 -7.89 -5.80
N PHE A 72 -7.79 -7.61 -6.63
CA PHE A 72 -8.71 -8.63 -7.15
C PHE A 72 -8.39 -9.07 -8.59
N ASP A 73 -7.30 -8.57 -9.18
CA ASP A 73 -6.90 -8.81 -10.58
C ASP A 73 -8.12 -8.70 -11.53
N LEU A 74 -9.02 -7.75 -11.23
CA LEU A 74 -10.22 -7.46 -12.01
C LEU A 74 -9.77 -6.77 -13.31
N ARG A 75 -9.43 -7.58 -14.30
CA ARG A 75 -9.41 -7.20 -15.71
C ARG A 75 -10.74 -7.58 -16.35
#